data_AF-A0A920U0U4-F1
#
_entry.id   AF-A0A920U0U4-F1
#
_cell.length_a   1.000
_cell.length_b   1.000
_cell.length_c   1.000
_cell.angle_alpha   90.00
_cell.angle_beta   90.00
_cell.angle_gamma   90.00
#
_symmetry.space_group_name_H-M   'P 1'
#
loop_
_entity.id
_entity.type
_entity.pdbx_description
1 polymer ?
#
loop_
_entity_poly.entity_id
_entity_poly.type
_entity_poly.pdbx_seq_one_letter_code
_entity_poly.pdbx_strand_id
1 'polypeptide(L)'
;MGYFNPIYRYGSQKFVNDAYSAGVDGLIIVDLPPEEDEELCHPALTAGLHWIRLVTPTTDHKRLTSVLQNTSGFVYYVSITGITGTHSADPETSKGQSLNYER
;
A
#
# COMPACT_ATOMS: atom_id res chain seq x y z
N MET A 1 -2.60 7.32 -6.38
CA MET A 1 -3.39 6.57 -5.38
C MET A 1 -4.79 6.35 -5.94
N GLY A 2 -5.36 5.15 -5.82
CA GLY A 2 -6.70 4.87 -6.32
C GLY A 2 -7.18 3.45 -6.02
N TYR A 3 -8.28 3.06 -6.68
CA TYR A 3 -8.85 1.72 -6.65
C TYR A 3 -8.46 0.95 -7.92
N PHE A 4 -8.51 -0.38 -7.86
CA PHE A 4 -8.11 -1.24 -8.98
C PHE A 4 -9.13 -1.24 -10.13
N ASN A 5 -10.43 -1.12 -9.84
CA ASN A 5 -11.47 -1.27 -10.87
C ASN A 5 -11.30 -0.37 -12.11
N PRO A 6 -11.00 0.95 -12.02
CA PRO A 6 -10.70 1.77 -13.20
C PRO A 6 -9.50 1.26 -14.02
N ILE A 7 -8.47 0.75 -13.35
CA ILE A 7 -7.26 0.21 -13.98
C ILE A 7 -7.58 -1.11 -14.68
N TYR A 8 -8.33 -1.99 -14.01
CA TYR A 8 -8.82 -3.25 -14.58
C TYR A 8 -9.62 -3.00 -15.87
N ARG A 9 -10.54 -2.03 -15.85
CA ARG A 9 -11.33 -1.63 -17.04
C ARG A 9 -10.48 -1.02 -18.16
N TYR A 10 -9.39 -0.34 -17.82
CA TYR A 10 -8.45 0.25 -18.78
C TYR A 10 -7.44 -0.77 -19.35
N GLY A 11 -7.14 -1.82 -18.58
CA GLY A 11 -6.11 -2.81 -18.83
C GLY A 11 -4.82 -2.51 -18.07
N SER A 12 -4.40 -3.42 -17.18
CA SER A 12 -3.26 -3.24 -16.28
C SER A 12 -1.96 -2.90 -17.01
N GLN A 13 -1.60 -3.65 -18.06
CA GLN A 13 -0.36 -3.41 -18.80
C GLN A 13 -0.35 -2.03 -19.48
N LYS A 14 -1.50 -1.63 -20.04
CA LYS A 14 -1.63 -0.33 -20.69
C LYS A 14 -1.50 0.79 -19.67
N PHE A 15 -2.20 0.66 -18.54
CA PHE A 15 -2.10 1.61 -17.43
C PHE A 15 -0.66 1.78 -16.96
N VAL A 16 0.06 0.69 -16.72
CA VAL A 16 1.44 0.70 -16.23
C VAL A 16 2.36 1.42 -17.23
N ASN A 17 2.26 1.11 -18.52
CA ASN A 17 3.08 1.75 -19.55
C ASN A 17 2.80 3.25 -19.65
N ASP A 18 1.53 3.64 -19.62
CA ASP A 18 1.11 5.04 -19.70
C ASP A 18 1.53 5.81 -18.44
N ALA A 19 1.40 5.21 -17.26
CA ALA A 19 1.80 5.80 -15.99
C ALA A 19 3.33 6.04 -15.95
N TYR A 20 4.12 5.05 -16.35
CA TYR A 20 5.58 5.20 -16.45
C TYR A 20 5.95 6.30 -17.45
N SER A 21 5.35 6.30 -18.64
CA SER A 21 5.60 7.30 -19.67
C SER A 21 5.21 8.73 -19.24
N ALA A 22 4.22 8.85 -18.35
CA ALA A 22 3.81 10.11 -17.76
C ALA A 22 4.72 10.59 -16.61
N GLY A 23 5.71 9.79 -16.20
CA GLY A 23 6.64 10.13 -15.11
C GLY A 23 6.09 9.86 -13.71
N VAL A 24 5.16 8.92 -13.56
CA VAL A 24 4.70 8.48 -12.22
C VAL A 24 5.81 7.67 -11.54
N ASP A 25 6.12 7.99 -10.28
CA ASP A 25 7.14 7.25 -9.51
C ASP A 25 6.60 5.98 -8.83
N GLY A 26 5.32 5.95 -8.46
CA GLY A 26 4.75 4.84 -7.73
C GLY A 26 3.24 4.85 -7.56
N LEU A 27 2.71 3.69 -7.16
CA LEU A 27 1.29 3.40 -7.09
C LEU A 27 0.87 3.00 -5.67
N ILE A 28 -0.29 3.51 -5.25
CA ILE A 28 -1.02 3.05 -4.07
C ILE A 28 -2.39 2.59 -4.57
N ILE A 29 -2.65 1.29 -4.50
CA ILE A 29 -3.94 0.68 -4.87
C ILE A 29 -4.51 0.02 -3.62
N VAL A 30 -5.60 0.59 -3.09
CA VAL A 30 -6.05 0.32 -1.71
C VAL A 30 -6.83 -0.99 -1.56
N ASP A 31 -7.35 -1.50 -2.67
CA ASP A 31 -8.22 -2.67 -2.76
C ASP A 31 -7.55 -3.88 -3.41
N LEU A 32 -6.24 -3.81 -3.71
CA LEU A 32 -5.48 -4.94 -4.28
C LEU A 32 -4.60 -5.60 -3.20
N PRO A 33 -4.94 -6.78 -2.67
CA PRO A 33 -4.15 -7.48 -1.66
C PRO A 33 -2.89 -8.16 -2.26
N PRO A 34 -1.91 -8.61 -1.45
CA PRO A 34 -0.72 -9.34 -1.93
C PRO A 34 -1.04 -10.62 -2.71
N GLU A 35 -2.16 -11.26 -2.38
CA GLU A 35 -2.65 -12.45 -3.09
C GLU A 35 -3.00 -12.18 -4.57
N GLU A 36 -3.18 -10.92 -4.94
CA GLU A 36 -3.55 -10.47 -6.29
C GLU A 36 -2.40 -9.67 -6.96
N ASP A 37 -1.17 -9.83 -6.49
CA ASP A 37 -0.01 -9.07 -7.00
C ASP A 37 0.23 -9.24 -8.52
N GLU A 38 -0.14 -10.38 -9.08
CA GLU A 38 0.00 -10.65 -10.51
C GLU A 38 -0.85 -9.72 -11.39
N GLU A 39 -1.96 -9.19 -10.86
CA GLU A 39 -2.89 -8.34 -11.60
C GLU A 39 -2.31 -6.97 -11.94
N LEU A 40 -1.42 -6.44 -11.08
CA LEU A 40 -0.88 -5.08 -11.26
C LEU A 40 0.45 -4.80 -10.56
N CYS A 41 0.71 -5.38 -9.38
CA CYS A 41 1.93 -5.16 -8.62
C CYS A 41 3.17 -5.63 -9.40
N HIS A 42 3.18 -6.89 -9.86
CA HIS A 42 4.32 -7.43 -10.63
C HIS A 42 4.56 -6.67 -11.95
N PRO A 43 3.52 -6.36 -12.77
CA PRO A 43 3.70 -5.49 -13.93
C PRO A 43 4.29 -4.11 -13.58
N ALA A 44 3.78 -3.47 -12.52
CA ALA A 44 4.25 -2.14 -12.10
C ALA A 44 5.72 -2.16 -11.68
N LEU A 45 6.12 -3.13 -10.84
CA LEU A 45 7.51 -3.30 -10.42
C LEU A 45 8.44 -3.60 -11.60
N THR A 46 8.00 -4.45 -12.54
CA THR A 46 8.76 -4.78 -13.75
C THR A 46 8.98 -3.54 -14.63
N ALA A 47 8.00 -2.64 -14.69
CA ALA A 47 8.11 -1.37 -15.39
C ALA A 47 8.92 -0.30 -14.65
N GLY A 48 9.37 -0.57 -13.42
CA GLY A 48 10.14 0.36 -12.60
C GLY A 48 9.30 1.32 -11.74
N LEU A 49 7.99 1.08 -11.61
CA LEU A 49 7.13 1.84 -10.71
C LEU A 49 7.21 1.28 -9.29
N HIS A 50 7.27 2.16 -8.29
CA HIS A 50 7.18 1.74 -6.89
C HIS A 50 5.78 1.23 -6.55
N TRP A 51 5.70 0.15 -5.76
CA TRP A 51 4.45 -0.40 -5.25
C TRP A 51 4.35 -0.13 -3.74
N ILE A 52 3.51 0.83 -3.38
CA ILE A 52 3.42 1.35 -2.02
C ILE A 52 2.24 0.69 -1.32
N ARG A 53 2.54 -0.02 -0.22
CA ARG A 53 1.55 -0.74 0.58
C ARG A 53 1.15 0.03 1.82
N LEU A 54 -0.11 -0.16 2.21
CA LEU A 54 -0.65 0.35 3.47
C LEU A 54 -0.48 -0.69 4.57
N VAL A 55 -0.13 -0.22 5.77
CA VAL A 55 -0.16 -1.01 7.00
C VAL A 55 -0.91 -0.22 8.07
N THR A 56 -1.49 -0.91 9.04
CA THR A 56 -2.28 -0.32 10.12
C THR A 56 -1.79 -0.82 11.49
N PRO A 57 -2.12 -0.14 12.60
CA PRO A 57 -1.89 -0.65 13.95
C PRO A 57 -2.47 -2.06 14.20
N THR A 58 -3.49 -2.45 13.45
CA THR A 58 -4.16 -3.76 13.56
C THR A 58 -3.60 -4.82 12.62
N THR A 59 -2.59 -4.48 11.80
CA THR A 59 -1.93 -5.47 10.92
C THR A 59 -1.05 -6.38 11.78
N ASP A 60 -1.43 -7.66 11.88
CA ASP A 60 -0.65 -8.62 12.66
C ASP A 60 0.70 -8.95 12.02
N HIS A 61 1.62 -9.50 12.82
CA HIS A 61 2.97 -9.84 12.38
C HIS A 61 3.02 -10.85 11.22
N LYS A 62 2.06 -11.77 11.12
CA LYS A 62 2.03 -12.76 10.03
C LYS A 62 1.64 -12.09 8.73
N ARG A 63 0.64 -11.20 8.76
CA ARG A 63 0.19 -10.42 7.61
C ARG A 63 1.23 -9.39 7.18
N LEU A 64 1.96 -8.80 8.14
CA LEU A 64 2.97 -7.79 7.86
C LEU A 64 4.04 -8.30 6.88
N THR A 65 4.52 -9.53 7.03
CA THR A 65 5.50 -10.12 6.11
C THR A 65 4.97 -10.18 4.68
N SER A 66 3.73 -10.65 4.49
CA SER A 66 3.10 -10.71 3.16
C SER A 66 2.81 -9.34 2.57
N VAL A 67 2.44 -8.35 3.41
CA VAL A 67 2.20 -6.98 2.95
C VAL A 67 3.50 -6.30 2.54
N LEU A 68 4.59 -6.49 3.28
CA LEU A 68 5.89 -5.89 2.98
C LEU A 68 6.59 -6.57 1.80
N GLN A 69 6.25 -7.82 1.50
CA GLN A 69 6.69 -8.48 0.29
C GLN A 69 6.28 -7.63 -0.93
N ASN A 70 7.22 -7.42 -1.86
CA ASN A 70 7.04 -6.57 -3.06
C ASN A 70 6.77 -5.07 -2.78
N THR A 71 6.74 -4.62 -1.52
CA THR A 71 6.64 -3.19 -1.21
C THR A 71 7.93 -2.47 -1.60
N SER A 72 7.79 -1.31 -2.25
CA SER A 72 8.92 -0.45 -2.60
C SER A 72 8.55 1.03 -2.52
N GLY A 73 9.56 1.89 -2.58
CA GLY A 73 9.43 3.33 -2.34
C GLY A 73 9.32 3.63 -0.84
N PHE A 74 8.16 3.34 -0.24
CA PHE A 74 7.92 3.49 1.20
C PHE A 74 6.73 2.65 1.67
N VAL A 75 6.52 2.60 2.98
CA VAL A 75 5.34 1.99 3.62
C VAL A 75 4.40 3.10 4.10
N TYR A 76 3.14 3.05 3.66
CA TYR A 76 2.12 4.00 4.11
C TYR A 76 1.47 3.50 5.41
N TYR A 77 1.98 3.96 6.56
CA TYR A 77 1.40 3.61 7.86
C TYR A 77 0.16 4.47 8.17
N VAL A 78 -1.01 3.86 8.23
CA VAL A 78 -2.27 4.53 8.61
C VAL A 78 -2.36 4.53 10.13
N SER A 79 -2.10 5.67 10.77
CA SER A 79 -1.92 5.77 12.23
C SER A 79 -3.20 5.67 13.07
N ILE A 80 -4.37 5.83 12.46
CA ILE A 80 -5.64 5.85 13.18
C ILE A 80 -6.43 4.62 12.75
N THR A 81 -6.95 3.87 13.73
CA THR A 81 -8.01 2.88 13.52
C THR A 81 -9.31 3.61 13.21
N GLY A 82 -9.36 4.26 12.04
CA GLY A 82 -10.50 5.02 11.58
C GLY A 82 -11.66 4.09 11.25
N ILE A 83 -12.56 3.87 12.22
CA ILE A 83 -13.95 3.65 11.89
C ILE A 83 -14.47 4.96 11.27
N THR A 84 -15.09 4.88 10.11
CA THR A 84 -15.84 6.01 9.56
C THR A 84 -16.91 6.42 10.58
N GLY A 85 -16.78 7.59 11.23
CA GLY A 85 -17.87 8.15 12.03
C GLY A 85 -17.52 9.06 13.20
N THR A 86 -16.50 8.78 14.01
CA THR A 86 -16.24 9.60 15.21
C THR A 86 -14.78 9.52 15.65
N HIS A 87 -14.27 10.68 16.11
CA HIS A 87 -12.94 10.97 16.64
C HIS A 87 -11.90 11.42 15.60
N SER A 88 -11.78 12.74 15.49
CA SER A 88 -10.59 13.42 15.02
C SER A 88 -9.36 12.88 15.76
N ALA A 89 -8.27 12.67 15.02
CA ALA A 89 -7.02 12.14 15.53
C ALA A 89 -6.55 12.94 16.75
N ASP A 90 -6.57 12.33 17.93
CA ASP A 90 -5.95 12.91 19.12
C ASP A 90 -4.48 12.47 19.14
N PRO A 91 -3.50 13.38 18.93
CA PRO A 91 -2.09 13.02 18.80
C PRO A 91 -1.53 12.29 20.03
N GLU A 92 -2.15 12.41 21.21
CA GLU A 92 -1.73 11.68 22.41
C GLU A 92 -2.05 10.17 22.39
N THR A 93 -3.00 9.73 21.54
CA THR A 93 -3.32 8.29 21.39
C THR A 93 -2.30 7.56 20.48
N SER A 94 -1.41 8.31 19.85
CA SER A 94 -0.44 7.82 18.86
C SER A 94 0.88 7.36 19.47
N LYS A 95 1.00 7.33 20.81
CA LYS A 95 2.19 6.79 21.47
C LYS A 95 2.23 5.27 21.26
N GLY A 96 2.93 4.90 20.18
CA GLY A 96 3.18 3.53 19.79
C GLY A 96 3.64 2.69 20.97
N GLN A 97 3.08 1.49 21.08
CA GLN A 97 3.71 0.41 21.81
C GLN A 97 5.15 0.32 21.33
N SER A 98 6.08 0.67 22.22
CA SER A 98 7.51 0.52 22.00
C SER A 98 7.75 -0.98 21.81
N LEU A 99 7.89 -1.40 20.55
CA LEU A 99 8.39 -2.73 20.23
C LEU A 99 9.85 -2.73 20.66
N ASN A 100 10.10 -3.28 21.86
CA ASN A 100 11.44 -3.57 22.34
C ASN A 100 12.05 -4.63 21.41
N TYR A 101 12.83 -4.17 20.44
CA TYR A 101 13.75 -5.03 19.71
C TYR A 101 15.06 -5.05 20.51
N GLU A 102 15.20 -6.01 21.42
CA GLU A 102 16.49 -6.33 22.01
C GLU A 102 17.40 -6.96 20.93
N ARG A 103 18.67 -6.61 21.00
CA ARG A 103 19.74 -6.92 20.04
C ARG A 103 20.01 -8.42 19.88
#